data_AF-N2B3S2-F1
#
_entry.id   AF-N2B3S2-F1
#
_cell.length_a   1.000
_cell.length_b   1.000
_cell.length_c   1.000
_cell.angle_alpha   90.00
_cell.angle_beta   90.00
_cell.angle_gamma   90.00
#
_symmetry.space_group_name_H-M   'P 1'
#
loop_
_entity.id
_entity.type
_entity.pdbx_description
1 polymer ?
#
loop_
_entity_poly.entity_id
_entity_poly.type
_entity_poly.pdbx_seq_one_letter_code
_entity_poly.pdbx_strand_id
1 'polypeptide(L)'
;MKNSFKLHKYRILQIDNDIILSIEKDNFTLDIQELLPILNAYTKQDKQSIQEYNVFIALYGCTLTGSKESPNNPLCFGELDKEGVFIESKPVYHLQASDEIIESASNNRESSNGDSNNPLSTLDVFLNGSRLTILNYSLIDSSLNIKLESKSKESKAILEQEKEQTQKQKEQDSQTIDSTTSTAFLHPILEDNEIKCPHNGVVKLKSNKGKNFKSNNIPMILESDLLYSQIIGCTNNIAGVPTPCTMVATILPNARALKKYNDDYPIMQDLVSGNVFSDKGFPLIATPKPNTFRINSPKPIDSNTQNKQKLESQIKLYKPALRLHYKITPLQKDNLPIYRLKCNDTIIESGDDMPLDFISIDIAKDTKDLHDIHNLDKALQDILSILHSNLKQSFMKEYIYKYISLQLDSNMLLLILLIPQTIPKVFKEVYKNYEYKDYGIGRFQYVYEYCDTIVREKRTILYKTLYAPAKIKKIELEIASGLDSMIEEREGALKMLLINETYQYKREDTQANPLHTTDKESKDSKAILEIYFSYGEDKIRLNETSRHSQDINLHIKTQGYEEGERLDLTLEFQGKTYQTTATIRDNQAIILNVFNELSKEQ
;
A
#
# COMPACT_ATOMS: atom_id res chain seq x y z
N MET A 1 -26.03 -9.49 24.53
CA MET A 1 -25.16 -8.97 25.62
C MET A 1 -23.74 -8.93 25.11
N LYS A 2 -23.18 -7.70 25.04
CA LYS A 2 -21.76 -7.29 24.97
C LYS A 2 -20.75 -8.14 24.18
N ASN A 3 -20.36 -7.62 23.02
CA ASN A 3 -18.99 -7.23 22.62
C ASN A 3 -19.02 -6.90 21.11
N SER A 4 -18.22 -6.03 20.49
CA SER A 4 -17.47 -4.83 20.88
C SER A 4 -16.85 -4.36 19.56
N PHE A 5 -17.41 -3.33 18.91
CA PHE A 5 -16.79 -2.75 17.71
C PHE A 5 -15.53 -1.97 18.12
N LYS A 6 -14.35 -2.37 17.63
CA LYS A 6 -13.12 -1.58 17.75
C LYS A 6 -13.11 -0.48 16.68
N LEU A 7 -13.57 0.71 17.06
CA LEU A 7 -13.29 1.97 16.38
C LEU A 7 -11.82 2.40 16.64
N HIS A 8 -11.17 2.97 15.60
CA HIS A 8 -10.08 3.97 15.59
C HIS A 8 -9.06 3.94 16.75
N LYS A 9 -7.80 3.60 16.48
CA LYS A 9 -6.75 3.54 17.51
C LYS A 9 -6.33 4.93 18.03
N TYR A 10 -6.16 5.96 17.19
CA TYR A 10 -5.92 7.37 17.56
C TYR A 10 -6.03 8.30 16.33
N ARG A 11 -6.11 9.63 16.52
CA ARG A 11 -6.10 10.63 15.44
C ARG A 11 -4.72 11.26 15.31
N ILE A 12 -4.28 11.53 14.08
CA ILE A 12 -3.04 12.26 13.80
C ILE A 12 -3.40 13.67 13.35
N LEU A 13 -2.85 14.68 14.01
CA LEU A 13 -2.98 16.09 13.65
C LEU A 13 -1.58 16.61 13.32
N GLN A 14 -1.46 17.41 12.27
CA GLN A 14 -0.21 18.09 11.93
C GLN A 14 -0.45 19.59 11.98
N ILE A 15 0.34 20.29 12.79
CA ILE A 15 0.31 21.74 12.95
C ILE A 15 1.75 22.20 12.73
N ASP A 16 2.00 22.89 11.62
CA ASP A 16 3.35 23.24 11.16
C ASP A 16 4.27 22.00 11.07
N ASN A 17 5.31 21.96 11.90
CA ASN A 17 6.27 20.86 11.99
C ASN A 17 5.93 19.83 13.08
N ASP A 18 4.89 20.09 13.88
CA ASP A 18 4.52 19.28 15.03
C ASP A 18 3.44 18.28 14.64
N ILE A 19 3.58 17.06 15.17
CA ILE A 19 2.63 15.98 14.98
C ILE A 19 2.02 15.66 16.34
N ILE A 20 0.70 15.73 16.45
CA ILE A 20 -0.03 15.40 17.67
C ILE A 20 -0.83 14.12 17.43
N LEU A 21 -0.55 13.08 18.22
CA LEU A 21 -1.35 11.87 18.29
C LEU A 21 -2.40 12.06 19.38
N SER A 22 -3.65 12.28 18.97
CA SER A 22 -4.79 12.45 19.86
C SER A 22 -5.45 11.10 20.14
N ILE A 23 -5.44 10.70 21.41
CA ILE A 23 -5.92 9.44 21.95
C ILE A 23 -7.11 9.74 22.87
N GLU A 24 -8.30 9.33 22.43
CA GLU A 24 -9.57 9.53 23.14
C GLU A 24 -10.14 8.17 23.57
N LYS A 25 -9.29 7.33 24.18
CA LYS A 25 -9.59 5.93 24.45
C LYS A 25 -8.93 5.41 25.71
N ASP A 26 -9.71 4.71 26.52
CA ASP A 26 -9.27 4.06 27.74
C ASP A 26 -8.49 2.78 27.47
N ASN A 27 -7.49 2.52 28.34
CA ASN A 27 -6.64 1.33 28.30
C ASN A 27 -6.01 1.12 26.91
N PHE A 28 -5.50 2.20 26.34
CA PHE A 28 -4.90 2.18 25.02
C PHE A 28 -3.42 1.82 25.12
N THR A 29 -2.92 1.00 24.19
CA THR A 29 -1.50 0.67 24.08
C THR A 29 -0.94 1.24 22.79
N LEU A 30 0.12 2.03 22.91
CA LEU A 30 0.86 2.65 21.82
C LEU A 30 2.26 2.03 21.77
N ASP A 31 2.66 1.48 20.64
CA ASP A 31 4.03 1.04 20.43
C ASP A 31 4.79 2.06 19.57
N ILE A 32 5.88 2.63 20.11
CA ILE A 32 6.70 3.62 19.40
C ILE A 32 7.32 3.01 18.13
N GLN A 33 7.67 1.73 18.13
CA GLN A 33 8.28 1.08 16.97
C GLN A 33 7.33 1.01 15.76
N GLU A 34 6.02 1.03 15.99
CA GLU A 34 5.01 1.04 14.93
C GLU A 34 4.79 2.44 14.32
N LEU A 35 5.29 3.52 14.96
CA LEU A 35 4.94 4.89 14.56
C LEU A 35 5.68 5.42 13.35
N LEU A 36 6.96 5.06 13.17
CA LEU A 36 7.78 5.57 12.06
C LEU A 36 7.12 5.36 10.68
N PRO A 37 6.69 4.14 10.30
CA PRO A 37 6.06 3.95 9.00
C PRO A 37 4.71 4.68 8.89
N ILE A 38 3.94 4.75 9.98
CA ILE A 38 2.65 5.45 10.02
C ILE A 38 2.85 6.96 9.76
N LEU A 39 3.85 7.57 10.38
CA LEU A 39 4.14 9.00 10.20
C LEU A 39 4.74 9.29 8.83
N ASN A 40 5.65 8.45 8.33
CA ASN A 40 6.19 8.56 6.97
C ASN A 40 5.06 8.55 5.93
N ALA A 41 4.10 7.62 6.06
CA ALA A 41 2.93 7.55 5.21
C ALA A 41 2.01 8.79 5.36
N TYR A 42 1.76 9.25 6.58
CA TYR A 42 0.89 10.39 6.86
C TYR A 42 1.47 11.71 6.33
N THR A 43 2.75 11.99 6.59
CA THR A 43 3.41 13.25 6.21
C THR A 43 4.01 13.23 4.81
N LYS A 44 4.04 12.07 4.14
CA LYS A 44 4.74 11.86 2.86
C LYS A 44 6.25 12.19 2.96
N GLN A 45 6.87 11.85 4.08
CA GLN A 45 8.31 11.98 4.30
C GLN A 45 8.92 10.58 4.44
N ASP A 46 10.25 10.50 4.35
CA ASP A 46 11.01 9.23 4.41
C ASP A 46 12.10 9.34 5.48
N LYS A 47 11.67 9.62 6.71
CA LYS A 47 12.55 9.73 7.87
C LYS A 47 12.99 8.34 8.29
N GLN A 48 14.25 8.22 8.69
CA GLN A 48 14.87 6.95 9.05
C GLN A 48 14.66 6.61 10.53
N SER A 49 14.22 7.59 11.32
CA SER A 49 14.02 7.47 12.75
C SER A 49 12.82 8.30 13.21
N ILE A 50 12.10 7.81 14.23
CA ILE A 50 10.96 8.54 14.82
C ILE A 50 11.41 9.86 15.47
N GLN A 51 12.65 9.93 15.94
CA GLN A 51 13.27 11.10 16.54
C GLN A 51 13.48 12.24 15.53
N GLU A 52 13.44 11.97 14.23
CA GLU A 52 13.47 13.02 13.21
C GLU A 52 12.13 13.79 13.14
N TYR A 53 11.04 13.25 13.71
CA TYR A 53 9.76 13.93 13.85
C TYR A 53 9.61 14.61 15.20
N ASN A 54 8.92 15.74 15.22
CA ASN A 54 8.48 16.37 16.46
C ASN A 54 7.08 15.85 16.84
N VAL A 55 7.02 14.76 17.61
CA VAL A 55 5.76 14.05 17.92
C VAL A 55 5.35 14.31 19.36
N PHE A 56 4.07 14.60 19.58
CA PHE A 56 3.44 14.78 20.87
C PHE A 56 2.24 13.84 21.03
N ILE A 57 1.93 13.45 22.26
CA ILE A 57 0.71 12.72 22.59
C ILE A 57 -0.27 13.65 23.28
N ALA A 58 -1.54 13.64 22.85
CA ALA A 58 -2.65 14.24 23.58
C ALA A 58 -3.61 13.13 24.03
N LEU A 59 -3.74 12.92 25.34
CA LEU A 59 -4.66 11.94 25.93
C LEU A 59 -5.88 12.69 26.49
N TYR A 60 -7.07 12.43 25.95
CA TYR A 60 -8.30 13.17 26.29
C TYR A 60 -8.13 14.69 26.23
N GLY A 61 -7.51 15.17 25.15
CA GLY A 61 -7.17 16.58 24.95
C GLY A 61 -6.03 17.14 25.84
N CYS A 62 -5.44 16.34 26.74
CA CYS A 62 -4.30 16.75 27.57
C CYS A 62 -2.98 16.36 26.91
N THR A 63 -2.16 17.34 26.51
CA THR A 63 -0.82 17.09 25.96
C THR A 63 0.12 16.55 27.03
N LEU A 64 0.71 15.39 26.77
CA LEU A 64 1.66 14.74 27.66
C LEU A 64 3.06 15.31 27.43
N THR A 65 3.63 15.94 28.45
CA THR A 65 4.97 16.54 28.39
C THR A 65 5.94 15.92 29.40
N GLY A 66 5.46 15.01 30.25
CA GLY A 66 6.22 14.38 31.32
C GLY A 66 6.18 15.20 32.63
N SER A 67 6.87 14.71 33.66
CA SER A 67 6.85 15.31 34.99
C SER A 67 8.07 14.93 35.83
N LYS A 68 8.11 15.43 37.07
CA LYS A 68 9.16 15.11 38.04
C LYS A 68 8.86 13.82 38.76
N GLU A 69 9.92 13.05 39.06
CA GLU A 69 9.79 11.84 39.85
C GLU A 69 9.35 12.17 41.28
N SER A 70 8.45 11.34 41.82
CA SER A 70 8.00 11.44 43.19
C SER A 70 9.15 11.12 44.15
N PRO A 71 9.35 11.94 45.20
CA PRO A 71 10.38 11.66 46.19
C PRO A 71 10.08 10.39 47.02
N ASN A 72 8.82 9.97 47.09
CA ASN A 72 8.37 8.87 47.94
C ASN A 72 8.07 7.58 47.17
N ASN A 73 7.86 7.67 45.85
CA ASN A 73 7.53 6.54 44.98
C ASN A 73 8.47 6.54 43.77
N PRO A 74 9.59 5.81 43.83
CA PRO A 74 10.50 5.65 42.69
C PRO A 74 9.75 5.18 41.44
N LEU A 75 10.19 5.64 40.27
CA LEU A 75 9.63 5.36 38.94
C LEU A 75 8.21 5.88 38.69
N CYS A 76 7.61 6.58 39.66
CA CYS A 76 6.35 7.30 39.49
C CYS A 76 6.61 8.81 39.34
N PHE A 77 6.02 9.43 38.35
CA PHE A 77 6.20 10.85 38.01
C PHE A 77 4.85 11.54 37.94
N GLY A 78 4.74 12.75 38.45
CA GLY A 78 3.46 13.45 38.48
C GLY A 78 3.46 14.61 39.46
N GLU A 79 2.46 15.47 39.35
CA GLU A 79 2.28 16.52 40.34
C GLU A 79 1.64 15.97 41.61
N LEU A 80 2.19 16.39 42.75
CA LEU A 80 1.68 16.05 44.08
C LEU A 80 0.92 17.23 44.68
N ASP A 81 -0.14 16.94 45.42
CA ASP A 81 -0.79 17.90 46.30
C ASP A 81 0.06 18.19 47.56
N LYS A 82 -0.49 18.97 48.50
CA LYS A 82 0.23 19.36 49.73
C LYS A 82 0.43 18.18 50.68
N GLU A 83 -0.37 17.15 50.52
CA GLU A 83 -0.40 15.93 51.29
C GLU A 83 0.53 14.85 50.71
N GLY A 84 1.12 15.10 49.53
CA GLY A 84 2.05 14.20 48.86
C GLY A 84 1.38 13.11 48.03
N VAL A 85 0.11 13.30 47.66
CA VAL A 85 -0.68 12.40 46.83
C VAL A 85 -0.73 12.92 45.39
N PHE A 86 -0.76 12.03 44.40
CA PHE A 86 -0.85 12.42 43.00
C PHE A 86 -2.17 13.12 42.67
N ILE A 87 -2.09 14.21 41.92
CA ILE A 87 -3.26 14.94 41.43
C ILE A 87 -3.83 14.21 40.21
N GLU A 88 -4.88 13.40 40.39
CA GLU A 88 -5.46 12.54 39.33
C GLU A 88 -6.04 13.30 38.12
N SER A 89 -6.32 14.60 38.27
CA SER A 89 -6.75 15.48 37.15
C SER A 89 -5.60 15.89 36.24
N LYS A 90 -4.36 15.52 36.57
CA LYS A 90 -3.16 15.71 35.77
C LYS A 90 -2.53 14.36 35.43
N PRO A 91 -1.72 14.28 34.36
CA PRO A 91 -1.05 13.03 34.01
C PRO A 91 -0.10 12.55 35.10
N VAL A 92 -0.26 11.28 35.49
CA VAL A 92 0.65 10.54 36.35
C VAL A 92 1.31 9.46 35.51
N TYR A 93 2.63 9.38 35.55
CA TYR A 93 3.42 8.46 34.75
C TYR A 93 4.05 7.40 35.65
N HIS A 94 4.08 6.15 35.21
CA HIS A 94 4.76 5.07 35.88
C HIS A 94 5.65 4.33 34.88
N LEU A 95 6.95 4.38 35.13
CA LEU A 95 7.96 3.75 34.29
C LEU A 95 8.19 2.31 34.77
N GLN A 96 7.84 1.34 33.93
CA GLN A 96 8.08 -0.07 34.18
C GLN A 96 9.39 -0.50 33.54
N ALA A 97 10.25 -1.14 34.33
CA ALA A 97 11.49 -1.77 33.91
C ALA A 97 11.49 -3.24 34.34
N SER A 98 12.38 -4.07 33.77
CA SER A 98 12.44 -5.49 34.13
C SER A 98 12.85 -5.71 35.58
N ASP A 99 12.34 -6.79 36.19
CA ASP A 99 12.60 -7.13 37.59
C ASP A 99 14.10 -7.23 37.92
N GLU A 100 14.94 -7.64 36.95
CA GLU A 100 16.40 -7.69 37.08
C GLU A 100 17.06 -6.31 37.33
N ILE A 101 16.48 -5.23 36.80
CA ILE A 101 16.95 -3.84 36.95
C ILE A 101 16.57 -3.30 38.32
N ILE A 102 15.38 -3.65 38.78
CA ILE A 102 14.87 -3.26 40.09
C ILE A 102 15.63 -4.00 41.19
N GLU A 103 15.94 -5.29 41.00
CA GLU A 103 16.72 -6.11 41.94
C GLU A 103 18.18 -5.68 42.05
N SER A 104 18.84 -5.32 40.93
CA SER A 104 20.23 -4.84 40.92
C SER A 104 20.39 -3.45 41.57
N ALA A 105 19.37 -2.59 41.50
CA ALA A 105 19.34 -1.30 42.19
C ALA A 105 19.06 -1.41 43.69
N SER A 106 18.39 -2.49 44.13
CA SER A 106 17.91 -2.65 45.51
C SER A 106 18.78 -3.57 46.40
N ASN A 107 19.65 -4.42 45.84
CA ASN A 107 20.71 -5.11 46.61
C ASN A 107 21.95 -5.44 45.76
N ASN A 108 23.14 -5.27 46.32
CA ASN A 108 24.44 -5.66 45.74
C ASN A 108 24.57 -7.19 45.54
N ARG A 109 23.91 -7.75 44.51
CA ARG A 109 24.21 -9.09 44.00
C ARG A 109 24.22 -9.06 42.48
N GLU A 110 25.30 -9.57 41.90
CA GLU A 110 25.37 -9.92 40.48
C GLU A 110 24.32 -11.02 40.21
N SER A 111 23.32 -10.71 39.39
CA SER A 111 22.30 -11.64 38.94
C SER A 111 22.65 -12.20 37.57
N SER A 112 22.30 -13.47 37.38
CA SER A 112 22.67 -14.38 36.30
C SER A 112 21.64 -14.40 35.16
N ASN A 113 22.14 -14.34 33.92
CA ASN A 113 21.54 -14.77 32.64
C ASN A 113 20.00 -14.97 32.59
N GLY A 114 19.29 -13.93 32.14
CA GLY A 114 17.91 -13.99 31.64
C GLY A 114 17.77 -13.30 30.27
N ASP A 115 17.17 -13.99 29.30
CA ASP A 115 16.93 -13.53 27.92
C ASP A 115 15.80 -12.45 27.86
N SER A 116 16.05 -11.24 28.38
CA SER A 116 15.25 -10.05 28.03
C SER A 116 16.10 -9.01 27.31
N ASN A 117 16.27 -9.19 26.01
CA ASN A 117 17.09 -8.33 25.14
C ASN A 117 16.44 -6.95 24.81
N ASN A 118 15.41 -6.49 25.53
CA ASN A 118 14.79 -5.18 25.28
C ASN A 118 15.15 -4.17 26.39
N PRO A 119 16.01 -3.18 26.13
CA PRO A 119 16.37 -2.15 27.11
C PRO A 119 15.29 -1.09 27.32
N LEU A 120 14.35 -0.98 26.37
CA LEU A 120 13.37 0.08 26.39
C LEU A 120 12.27 -0.22 27.38
N SER A 121 11.88 0.82 28.10
CA SER A 121 10.91 0.71 29.19
C SER A 121 9.47 0.77 28.67
N THR A 122 8.54 0.26 29.47
CA THR A 122 7.11 0.51 29.25
C THR A 122 6.68 1.67 30.13
N LEU A 123 6.09 2.71 29.55
CA LEU A 123 5.59 3.87 30.27
C LEU A 123 4.07 3.83 30.35
N ASP A 124 3.53 3.66 31.55
CA ASP A 124 2.10 3.85 31.79
C ASP A 124 1.82 5.32 32.12
N VAL A 125 0.72 5.84 31.60
CA VAL A 125 0.20 7.19 31.86
C VAL A 125 -1.23 7.06 32.35
N PHE A 126 -1.50 7.59 33.53
CA PHE A 126 -2.81 7.64 34.16
C PHE A 126 -3.35 9.07 34.13
N LEU A 127 -4.59 9.24 33.66
CA LEU A 127 -5.25 10.54 33.61
C LEU A 127 -6.76 10.34 33.76
N ASN A 128 -7.40 10.99 34.76
CA ASN A 128 -8.84 10.92 34.98
C ASN A 128 -9.41 9.49 35.04
N GLY A 129 -8.67 8.55 35.64
CA GLY A 129 -9.05 7.12 35.71
C GLY A 129 -8.82 6.32 34.42
N SER A 130 -8.30 6.96 33.37
CA SER A 130 -7.87 6.30 32.14
C SER A 130 -6.40 5.89 32.21
N ARG A 131 -6.01 4.86 31.45
CA ARG A 131 -4.63 4.38 31.29
C ARG A 131 -4.21 4.36 29.83
N LEU A 132 -3.06 4.94 29.53
CA LEU A 132 -2.32 4.79 28.28
C LEU A 132 -1.02 4.05 28.58
N THR A 133 -0.72 2.99 27.83
CA THR A 133 0.55 2.26 27.95
C THR A 133 1.37 2.53 26.70
N ILE A 134 2.57 3.07 26.86
CA ILE A 134 3.52 3.37 25.79
C ILE A 134 4.65 2.34 25.85
N LEU A 135 4.75 1.49 24.84
CA LEU A 135 5.81 0.50 24.71
C LEU A 135 7.03 1.13 24.04
N ASN A 136 8.21 0.60 24.35
CA ASN A 136 9.49 1.01 23.77
C ASN A 136 9.84 2.49 24.04
N TYR A 137 9.53 2.97 25.24
CA TYR A 137 9.86 4.33 25.68
C TYR A 137 11.33 4.41 26.13
N SER A 138 12.05 5.42 25.65
CA SER A 138 13.45 5.71 25.98
C SER A 138 13.55 6.92 26.92
N LEU A 139 14.19 6.73 28.08
CA LEU A 139 14.51 7.83 28.99
C LEU A 139 15.57 8.76 28.39
N ILE A 140 16.55 8.21 27.65
CA ILE A 140 17.60 9.00 26.99
C ILE A 140 17.00 9.96 25.96
N ASP A 141 16.09 9.46 25.13
CA ASP A 141 15.53 10.24 24.01
C ASP A 141 14.32 11.08 24.41
N SER A 142 13.77 10.87 25.61
CA SER A 142 12.48 11.47 26.03
C SER A 142 11.42 11.24 24.95
N SER A 143 11.20 9.96 24.60
CA SER A 143 10.40 9.57 23.43
C SER A 143 9.05 10.29 23.39
N LEU A 144 8.64 10.71 22.18
CA LEU A 144 7.37 11.42 21.95
C LEU A 144 7.24 12.73 22.73
N ASN A 145 8.38 13.38 23.02
CA ASN A 145 8.48 14.63 23.80
C ASN A 145 7.92 14.54 25.22
N ILE A 146 7.84 13.33 25.79
CA ILE A 146 7.50 13.14 27.19
C ILE A 146 8.81 13.10 27.97
N LYS A 147 9.04 14.09 28.84
CA LYS A 147 10.29 14.24 29.57
C LYS A 147 10.12 13.91 31.05
N LEU A 148 10.75 12.83 31.50
CA LEU A 148 10.69 12.38 32.90
C LEU A 148 11.95 12.81 33.66
N GLU A 149 11.81 13.69 34.66
CA GLU A 149 12.95 14.12 35.50
C GLU A 149 13.29 13.04 36.54
N SER A 150 14.17 12.13 36.14
CA SER A 150 14.66 10.98 36.92
C SER A 150 15.64 11.40 38.01
N LYS A 151 15.38 11.03 39.28
CA LYS A 151 16.17 11.41 40.47
C LYS A 151 16.55 10.23 41.36
N SER A 152 15.70 9.21 41.41
CA SER A 152 15.88 7.98 42.19
C SER A 152 17.09 7.17 41.73
N LYS A 153 17.47 6.14 42.51
CA LYS A 153 18.57 5.25 42.11
C LYS A 153 18.12 4.33 40.98
N GLU A 154 16.87 3.92 41.03
CA GLU A 154 16.17 3.03 40.11
C GLU A 154 16.11 3.66 38.71
N SER A 155 15.63 4.90 38.61
CA SER A 155 15.55 5.60 37.31
C SER A 155 16.93 5.91 36.71
N LYS A 156 17.95 6.12 37.55
CA LYS A 156 19.34 6.29 37.09
C LYS A 156 19.94 5.00 36.57
N ALA A 157 19.65 3.86 37.19
CA ALA A 157 20.10 2.55 36.74
C ALA A 157 19.52 2.21 35.35
N ILE A 158 18.23 2.49 35.12
CA ILE A 158 17.60 2.33 33.80
C ILE A 158 18.31 3.21 32.74
N LEU A 159 18.56 4.48 33.07
CA LEU A 159 19.26 5.40 32.16
C LEU A 159 20.70 4.96 31.83
N GLU A 160 21.41 4.36 32.79
CA GLU A 160 22.77 3.86 32.60
C GLU A 160 22.79 2.61 31.70
N GLN A 161 21.85 1.70 31.88
CA GLN A 161 21.69 0.53 31.02
C GLN A 161 21.31 0.88 29.58
N GLU A 162 20.37 1.83 29.37
CA GLU A 162 20.04 2.33 28.03
C GLU A 162 21.30 2.89 27.33
N LYS A 163 22.19 3.58 28.08
CA LYS A 163 23.45 4.14 27.54
C LYS A 163 24.45 3.04 27.18
N GLU A 164 24.64 2.06 28.07
CA GLU A 164 25.54 0.93 27.84
C GLU A 164 25.10 0.11 26.63
N GLN A 165 23.80 -0.17 26.48
CA GLN A 165 23.30 -0.89 25.31
C GLN A 165 23.41 -0.05 24.03
N THR A 166 23.13 1.25 24.08
CA THR A 166 23.36 2.14 22.92
C THR A 166 24.82 2.13 22.47
N GLN A 167 25.77 2.05 23.41
CA GLN A 167 27.20 1.93 23.11
C GLN A 167 27.55 0.54 22.55
N LYS A 168 27.06 -0.55 23.18
CA LYS A 168 27.24 -1.92 22.69
C LYS A 168 26.63 -2.12 21.31
N GLN A 169 25.49 -1.49 21.02
CA GLN A 169 24.82 -1.54 19.71
C GLN A 169 25.62 -0.75 18.67
N LYS A 170 26.19 0.43 19.00
CA LYS A 170 27.12 1.14 18.11
C LYS A 170 28.42 0.36 17.85
N GLU A 171 28.93 -0.37 18.84
CA GLU A 171 30.11 -1.23 18.71
C GLU A 171 29.81 -2.53 17.95
N GLN A 172 28.64 -3.13 18.16
CA GLN A 172 28.13 -4.28 17.40
C GLN A 172 27.81 -3.88 15.96
N ASP A 173 27.15 -2.74 15.69
CA ASP A 173 26.93 -2.20 14.34
C ASP A 173 28.24 -1.91 13.60
N SER A 174 29.35 -1.73 14.33
CA SER A 174 30.70 -1.59 13.78
C SER A 174 31.36 -2.95 13.46
N GLN A 175 30.85 -4.07 13.98
CA GLN A 175 31.40 -5.43 13.83
C GLN A 175 30.46 -6.45 13.14
N THR A 176 29.15 -6.21 13.12
CA THR A 176 28.13 -7.00 12.41
C THR A 176 27.66 -6.26 11.17
N ILE A 177 28.44 -6.37 10.10
CA ILE A 177 27.96 -6.06 8.75
C ILE A 177 27.07 -7.24 8.33
N ASP A 178 25.77 -7.19 8.63
CA ASP A 178 24.77 -7.86 7.78
C ASP A 178 23.39 -7.16 7.79
N SER A 179 23.06 -6.63 6.60
CA SER A 179 21.74 -6.27 6.05
C SER A 179 20.85 -5.22 6.74
N THR A 180 21.13 -3.93 6.48
CA THR A 180 20.14 -2.91 6.02
C THR A 180 20.75 -1.51 5.81
N THR A 181 22.02 -1.29 6.14
CA THR A 181 22.72 -0.07 5.75
C THR A 181 23.09 -0.09 4.25
N SER A 182 22.29 0.63 3.47
CA SER A 182 22.55 1.17 2.14
C SER A 182 24.03 1.48 1.89
N THR A 183 24.61 0.96 0.81
CA THR A 183 26.02 1.25 0.48
C THR A 183 26.34 1.38 -1.02
N ALA A 184 25.33 1.39 -1.90
CA ALA A 184 25.52 1.64 -3.34
C ALA A 184 24.34 2.41 -3.95
N PHE A 185 24.64 3.27 -4.92
CA PHE A 185 23.64 3.88 -5.81
C PHE A 185 23.73 3.18 -7.17
N LEU A 186 22.72 2.39 -7.50
CA LEU A 186 22.69 1.54 -8.70
C LEU A 186 21.65 2.02 -9.70
N HIS A 187 21.74 1.48 -10.92
CA HIS A 187 20.79 1.75 -12.00
C HIS A 187 19.69 0.68 -12.02
N PRO A 188 18.41 1.06 -12.09
CA PRO A 188 17.30 0.14 -12.26
C PRO A 188 17.24 -0.38 -13.69
N ILE A 189 16.55 -1.51 -13.87
CA ILE A 189 16.17 -2.06 -15.17
C ILE A 189 15.13 -1.13 -15.82
N LEU A 190 15.29 -0.85 -17.11
CA LEU A 190 14.34 -0.17 -17.98
C LEU A 190 13.81 -1.14 -19.05
N GLU A 191 12.75 -0.76 -19.76
CA GLU A 191 12.14 -1.59 -20.82
C GLU A 191 13.10 -2.00 -21.94
N ASP A 192 14.18 -1.26 -22.18
CA ASP A 192 15.16 -1.57 -23.22
C ASP A 192 16.32 -2.45 -22.74
N ASN A 193 16.40 -2.75 -21.43
CA ASN A 193 17.42 -3.67 -20.93
C ASN A 193 17.23 -5.08 -21.49
N GLU A 194 18.33 -5.81 -21.61
CA GLU A 194 18.28 -7.22 -21.99
C GLU A 194 18.48 -8.06 -20.74
N ILE A 195 17.53 -8.95 -20.44
CA ILE A 195 17.67 -9.97 -19.40
C ILE A 195 17.55 -11.34 -20.04
N LYS A 196 18.52 -12.22 -19.76
CA LYS A 196 18.61 -13.57 -20.34
C LYS A 196 18.69 -14.64 -19.27
N CYS A 197 18.14 -15.80 -19.56
CA CYS A 197 18.51 -17.03 -18.88
C CYS A 197 19.83 -17.60 -19.47
N PRO A 198 20.51 -18.54 -18.79
CA PRO A 198 21.77 -19.13 -19.28
C PRO A 198 21.65 -19.91 -20.60
N HIS A 199 20.41 -20.18 -21.05
CA HIS A 199 20.10 -20.87 -22.30
C HIS A 199 19.60 -19.92 -23.39
N ASN A 200 20.04 -18.65 -23.34
CA ASN A 200 19.74 -17.57 -24.31
C ASN A 200 18.27 -17.16 -24.44
N GLY A 201 17.37 -17.69 -23.61
CA GLY A 201 16.00 -17.20 -23.55
C GLY A 201 15.96 -15.77 -22.99
N VAL A 202 15.25 -14.87 -23.67
CA VAL A 202 15.16 -13.44 -23.36
C VAL A 202 13.87 -13.15 -22.61
N VAL A 203 13.95 -12.38 -21.52
CA VAL A 203 12.78 -11.88 -20.79
C VAL A 203 12.13 -10.76 -21.59
N LYS A 204 10.81 -10.84 -21.82
CA LYS A 204 10.02 -9.74 -22.35
C LYS A 204 9.73 -8.73 -21.25
N LEU A 205 10.36 -7.56 -21.32
CA LEU A 205 10.14 -6.46 -20.39
C LEU A 205 8.98 -5.58 -20.86
N LYS A 206 8.08 -5.23 -19.95
CA LYS A 206 6.97 -4.29 -20.16
C LYS A 206 6.62 -3.63 -18.83
N SER A 207 6.85 -2.34 -18.74
CA SER A 207 6.53 -1.52 -17.57
C SER A 207 5.04 -1.26 -17.51
N ASN A 208 4.43 -1.41 -16.33
CA ASN A 208 3.05 -1.02 -16.05
C ASN A 208 3.02 0.00 -14.93
N LYS A 209 3.49 -0.39 -13.74
CA LYS A 209 3.56 0.54 -12.60
C LYS A 209 4.71 1.53 -12.74
N GLY A 210 5.78 1.17 -13.44
CA GLY A 210 6.93 2.04 -13.66
C GLY A 210 6.79 3.05 -14.83
N LYS A 211 5.66 3.04 -15.56
CA LYS A 211 5.49 3.78 -16.84
C LYS A 211 5.84 5.26 -16.77
N ASN A 212 5.56 5.91 -15.64
CA ASN A 212 5.77 7.34 -15.46
C ASN A 212 7.20 7.70 -15.03
N PHE A 213 8.01 6.72 -14.63
CA PHE A 213 9.41 6.92 -14.27
C PHE A 213 10.29 6.55 -15.45
N LYS A 214 10.75 7.56 -16.18
CA LYS A 214 11.49 7.36 -17.44
C LYS A 214 12.90 7.93 -17.38
N SER A 215 13.83 7.24 -18.04
CA SER A 215 15.14 7.77 -18.41
C SER A 215 15.21 7.80 -19.93
N ASN A 216 15.47 8.97 -20.52
CA ASN A 216 15.46 9.15 -21.98
C ASN A 216 14.19 8.60 -22.66
N ASN A 217 13.02 8.87 -22.06
CA ASN A 217 11.70 8.35 -22.45
C ASN A 217 11.52 6.82 -22.35
N ILE A 218 12.48 6.08 -21.81
CA ILE A 218 12.38 4.64 -21.58
C ILE A 218 11.87 4.38 -20.15
N PRO A 219 10.72 3.70 -19.98
CA PRO A 219 10.15 3.41 -18.67
C PRO A 219 10.97 2.46 -17.81
N MET A 220 10.89 2.64 -16.49
CA MET A 220 11.47 1.77 -15.48
C MET A 220 10.66 0.49 -15.29
N ILE A 221 11.34 -0.63 -15.04
CA ILE A 221 10.72 -1.90 -14.67
C ILE A 221 10.71 -2.03 -13.14
N LEU A 222 9.51 -2.22 -12.57
CA LEU A 222 9.34 -2.52 -11.15
C LEU A 222 9.19 -4.03 -10.93
N GLU A 223 9.24 -4.48 -9.68
CA GLU A 223 9.21 -5.89 -9.30
C GLU A 223 7.96 -6.59 -9.86
N SER A 224 6.80 -5.94 -9.76
CA SER A 224 5.54 -6.47 -10.25
C SER A 224 5.44 -6.53 -11.79
N ASP A 225 6.26 -5.73 -12.49
CA ASP A 225 6.40 -5.76 -13.95
C ASP A 225 7.31 -6.92 -14.37
N LEU A 226 8.41 -7.16 -13.63
CA LEU A 226 9.37 -8.22 -13.94
C LEU A 226 8.88 -9.61 -13.54
N LEU A 227 8.21 -9.73 -12.39
CA LEU A 227 7.69 -11.00 -11.92
C LEU A 227 6.66 -11.55 -12.91
N TYR A 228 6.78 -12.83 -13.23
CA TYR A 228 5.95 -13.52 -14.22
C TYR A 228 6.09 -13.02 -15.67
N SER A 229 7.06 -12.13 -15.94
CA SER A 229 7.45 -11.79 -17.31
C SER A 229 7.88 -13.03 -18.09
N GLN A 230 7.47 -13.12 -19.35
CA GLN A 230 7.72 -14.28 -20.22
C GLN A 230 9.17 -14.36 -20.64
N ILE A 231 9.70 -15.58 -20.74
CA ILE A 231 11.02 -15.88 -21.32
C ILE A 231 10.80 -16.58 -22.66
N ILE A 232 11.39 -16.05 -23.73
CA ILE A 232 11.21 -16.54 -25.10
C ILE A 232 12.55 -16.91 -25.72
N GLY A 233 12.56 -17.94 -26.57
CA GLY A 233 13.77 -18.37 -27.27
C GLY A 233 14.73 -19.18 -26.40
N CYS A 234 14.28 -19.68 -25.24
CA CYS A 234 15.08 -20.55 -24.39
C CYS A 234 15.30 -21.91 -25.07
N THR A 235 16.55 -22.34 -25.21
CA THR A 235 16.92 -23.61 -25.86
C THR A 235 17.19 -24.75 -24.88
N ASN A 236 16.81 -24.57 -23.61
CA ASN A 236 17.08 -25.57 -22.55
C ASN A 236 16.44 -26.92 -22.87
N ASN A 237 17.19 -27.99 -22.66
CA ASN A 237 16.75 -29.36 -22.83
C ASN A 237 17.33 -30.25 -21.72
N ILE A 238 16.59 -31.29 -21.34
CA ILE A 238 17.03 -32.30 -20.37
C ILE A 238 16.96 -33.64 -21.07
N ALA A 239 18.10 -34.31 -21.25
CA ALA A 239 18.19 -35.60 -21.95
C ALA A 239 17.48 -35.60 -23.32
N GLY A 240 17.61 -34.51 -24.09
CA GLY A 240 16.97 -34.35 -25.40
C GLY A 240 15.50 -33.92 -25.37
N VAL A 241 14.88 -33.83 -24.20
CA VAL A 241 13.49 -33.33 -24.06
C VAL A 241 13.50 -31.82 -23.85
N PRO A 242 12.86 -31.02 -24.73
CA PRO A 242 12.76 -29.58 -24.55
C PRO A 242 12.15 -29.22 -23.20
N THR A 243 12.89 -28.46 -22.38
CA THR A 243 12.46 -28.00 -21.05
C THR A 243 12.78 -26.52 -20.88
N PRO A 244 12.22 -25.64 -21.74
CA PRO A 244 12.57 -24.23 -21.76
C PRO A 244 12.21 -23.53 -20.44
N CYS A 245 12.98 -22.52 -20.05
CA CYS A 245 12.54 -21.49 -19.12
C CYS A 245 11.41 -20.70 -19.80
N THR A 246 10.28 -20.54 -19.12
CA THR A 246 9.09 -19.90 -19.71
C THR A 246 8.77 -18.55 -19.08
N MET A 247 9.25 -18.29 -17.86
CA MET A 247 8.96 -17.06 -17.14
C MET A 247 9.94 -16.76 -16.00
N VAL A 248 9.97 -15.49 -15.58
CA VAL A 248 10.56 -15.06 -14.30
C VAL A 248 9.66 -15.51 -13.17
N ALA A 249 10.16 -16.31 -12.23
CA ALA A 249 9.34 -16.90 -11.17
C ALA A 249 9.69 -16.43 -9.76
N THR A 250 10.90 -15.91 -9.56
CA THR A 250 11.37 -15.50 -8.22
C THR A 250 12.26 -14.28 -8.34
N ILE A 251 12.00 -13.29 -7.49
CA ILE A 251 12.82 -12.10 -7.30
C ILE A 251 13.06 -12.02 -5.79
N LEU A 252 14.33 -12.12 -5.38
CA LEU A 252 14.70 -12.02 -3.98
C LEU A 252 14.76 -10.54 -3.55
N PRO A 253 14.56 -10.24 -2.25
CA PRO A 253 14.60 -8.87 -1.75
C PRO A 253 15.91 -8.13 -2.10
N ASN A 254 17.04 -8.84 -2.16
CA ASN A 254 18.34 -8.26 -2.50
C ASN A 254 18.44 -7.76 -3.96
N ALA A 255 17.50 -8.10 -4.85
CA ALA A 255 17.44 -7.54 -6.20
C ALA A 255 16.82 -6.13 -6.24
N ARG A 256 16.12 -5.74 -5.17
CA ARG A 256 15.28 -4.54 -5.10
C ARG A 256 16.11 -3.34 -4.67
N ALA A 257 15.75 -2.15 -5.17
CA ALA A 257 16.12 -0.91 -4.51
C ALA A 257 15.45 -0.82 -3.13
N LEU A 258 16.01 0.02 -2.25
CA LEU A 258 15.44 0.26 -0.91
C LEU A 258 14.21 1.17 -0.98
N LYS A 259 14.16 2.07 -1.97
CA LYS A 259 13.04 2.98 -2.19
C LYS A 259 11.99 2.39 -3.12
N LYS A 260 10.71 2.49 -2.73
CA LYS A 260 9.56 2.14 -3.58
C LYS A 260 9.16 3.29 -4.52
N TYR A 261 8.60 2.91 -5.66
CA TYR A 261 8.00 3.76 -6.68
C TYR A 261 6.62 3.18 -7.00
N ASN A 262 5.54 3.96 -6.88
CA ASN A 262 4.16 3.47 -7.02
C ASN A 262 3.87 2.21 -6.17
N ASP A 263 4.28 2.25 -4.91
CA ASP A 263 4.17 1.16 -3.92
C ASP A 263 4.82 -0.16 -4.33
N ASP A 264 5.81 -0.11 -5.22
CA ASP A 264 6.51 -1.27 -5.75
C ASP A 264 8.02 -1.01 -5.88
N TYR A 265 8.83 -2.06 -6.02
CA TYR A 265 10.29 -1.92 -5.95
C TYR A 265 10.93 -1.90 -7.33
N PRO A 266 11.77 -0.90 -7.67
CA PRO A 266 12.67 -0.99 -8.80
C PRO A 266 13.64 -2.17 -8.65
N ILE A 267 13.91 -2.90 -9.74
CA ILE A 267 14.90 -3.98 -9.76
C ILE A 267 16.22 -3.46 -10.32
N MET A 268 17.32 -3.66 -9.59
CA MET A 268 18.64 -3.14 -9.96
C MET A 268 19.34 -4.07 -10.94
N GLN A 269 19.89 -3.50 -12.02
CA GLN A 269 20.53 -4.27 -13.10
C GLN A 269 21.65 -5.17 -12.58
N ASP A 270 22.54 -4.61 -11.77
CA ASP A 270 23.71 -5.30 -11.22
C ASP A 270 23.35 -6.35 -10.15
N LEU A 271 22.13 -6.30 -9.62
CA LEU A 271 21.64 -7.23 -8.60
C LEU A 271 20.77 -8.34 -9.19
N VAL A 272 20.53 -8.36 -10.50
CA VAL A 272 19.73 -9.42 -11.15
C VAL A 272 20.40 -10.79 -11.02
N SER A 273 21.71 -10.83 -11.31
CA SER A 273 22.48 -12.07 -11.20
C SER A 273 22.49 -12.57 -9.75
N GLY A 274 22.06 -13.82 -9.56
CA GLY A 274 21.97 -14.44 -8.24
C GLY A 274 20.74 -14.07 -7.40
N ASN A 275 19.90 -13.11 -7.82
CA ASN A 275 18.69 -12.75 -7.06
C ASN A 275 17.39 -12.86 -7.86
N VAL A 276 17.45 -13.04 -9.18
CA VAL A 276 16.28 -13.23 -10.04
C VAL A 276 16.38 -14.58 -10.75
N PHE A 277 15.32 -15.38 -10.70
CA PHE A 277 15.31 -16.76 -11.19
C PHE A 277 14.14 -17.07 -12.11
N SER A 278 14.39 -17.96 -13.07
CA SER A 278 13.34 -18.55 -13.91
C SER A 278 12.49 -19.58 -13.16
N ASP A 279 11.36 -19.96 -13.76
CA ASP A 279 10.51 -21.06 -13.30
C ASP A 279 11.24 -22.41 -13.21
N LYS A 280 12.26 -22.62 -14.05
CA LYS A 280 13.15 -23.80 -13.98
C LYS A 280 14.30 -23.64 -12.99
N GLY A 281 14.35 -22.53 -12.27
CA GLY A 281 15.30 -22.24 -11.19
C GLY A 281 16.70 -21.88 -11.64
N PHE A 282 16.84 -21.35 -12.86
CA PHE A 282 18.11 -20.82 -13.34
C PHE A 282 18.21 -19.31 -13.03
N PRO A 283 19.36 -18.82 -12.55
CA PRO A 283 19.57 -17.40 -12.35
C PRO A 283 19.52 -16.67 -13.68
N LEU A 284 18.88 -15.51 -13.70
CA LEU A 284 18.84 -14.62 -14.86
C LEU A 284 19.99 -13.62 -14.78
N ILE A 285 20.40 -13.11 -15.94
CA ILE A 285 21.49 -12.15 -16.08
C ILE A 285 20.96 -10.96 -16.85
N ALA A 286 21.09 -9.75 -16.28
CA ALA A 286 20.84 -8.52 -16.99
C ALA A 286 22.13 -8.01 -17.64
N THR A 287 22.03 -7.50 -18.86
CA THR A 287 23.09 -6.74 -19.51
C THR A 287 22.99 -5.29 -19.04
N PRO A 288 23.97 -4.78 -18.27
CA PRO A 288 23.89 -3.42 -17.73
C PRO A 288 23.92 -2.36 -18.84
N LYS A 289 23.11 -1.33 -18.68
CA LYS A 289 23.01 -0.14 -19.52
C LYS A 289 22.94 1.10 -18.64
N PRO A 290 23.70 2.15 -18.99
CA PRO A 290 23.62 3.41 -18.26
C PRO A 290 22.23 4.03 -18.43
N ASN A 291 21.73 4.65 -17.36
CA ASN A 291 20.52 5.46 -17.40
C ASN A 291 20.61 6.62 -16.39
N THR A 292 19.61 7.50 -16.37
CA THR A 292 19.65 8.71 -15.53
C THR A 292 19.32 8.46 -14.06
N PHE A 293 18.82 7.27 -13.71
CA PHE A 293 18.45 6.95 -12.33
C PHE A 293 19.64 6.48 -11.53
N ARG A 294 19.74 6.96 -10.28
CA ARG A 294 20.68 6.46 -9.28
C ARG A 294 19.91 6.23 -7.99
N ILE A 295 19.64 4.98 -7.68
CA ILE A 295 18.73 4.60 -6.60
C ILE A 295 19.49 3.86 -5.52
N ASN A 296 19.23 4.26 -4.29
CA ASN A 296 19.82 3.62 -3.13
C ASN A 296 19.42 2.14 -3.05
N SER A 297 20.42 1.27 -2.93
CA SER A 297 20.26 -0.17 -3.12
C SER A 297 21.20 -0.98 -2.22
N PRO A 298 20.89 -2.28 -2.03
CA PRO A 298 21.84 -3.23 -1.46
C PRO A 298 23.16 -3.23 -2.25
N LYS A 299 24.25 -3.51 -1.55
CA LYS A 299 25.57 -3.69 -2.16
C LYS A 299 25.54 -4.88 -3.12
N PRO A 300 26.11 -4.76 -4.35
CA PRO A 300 26.38 -5.91 -5.18
C PRO A 300 27.22 -6.93 -4.41
N ILE A 301 26.80 -8.19 -4.44
CA ILE A 301 27.57 -9.29 -3.89
C ILE A 301 28.32 -9.91 -5.07
N ASP A 302 29.65 -9.89 -5.02
CA ASP A 302 30.49 -10.65 -5.95
C ASP A 302 30.12 -12.13 -5.84
N SER A 303 29.29 -12.66 -6.76
CA SER A 303 28.74 -14.01 -6.59
C SER A 303 28.75 -14.83 -7.87
N ASN A 304 29.95 -15.25 -8.25
CA ASN A 304 30.14 -16.54 -8.93
C ASN A 304 29.91 -17.75 -7.98
N THR A 305 29.47 -17.51 -6.73
CA THR A 305 29.50 -18.50 -5.63
C THR A 305 28.29 -18.44 -4.69
N GLN A 306 27.10 -18.06 -5.15
CA GLN A 306 25.89 -18.41 -4.37
C GLN A 306 25.67 -19.93 -4.47
N ASN A 307 26.17 -20.67 -3.49
CA ASN A 307 25.87 -22.09 -3.33
C ASN A 307 24.36 -22.25 -3.07
N LYS A 308 23.74 -23.29 -3.64
CA LYS A 308 22.30 -23.59 -3.56
C LYS A 308 21.76 -23.59 -2.12
N GLN A 309 22.57 -24.02 -1.15
CA GLN A 309 22.22 -23.99 0.28
C GLN A 309 22.03 -22.57 0.84
N LYS A 310 22.81 -21.58 0.38
CA LYS A 310 22.70 -20.17 0.80
C LYS A 310 21.45 -19.50 0.19
N LEU A 311 20.99 -20.00 -0.95
CA LEU A 311 19.78 -19.53 -1.62
C LEU A 311 18.51 -20.02 -0.89
N GLU A 312 18.50 -21.27 -0.44
CA GLU A 312 17.35 -21.88 0.26
C GLU A 312 17.01 -21.13 1.56
N SER A 313 18.01 -20.67 2.33
CA SER A 313 17.79 -19.87 3.55
C SER A 313 17.26 -18.45 3.29
N GLN A 314 17.44 -17.92 2.06
CA GLN A 314 16.96 -16.59 1.68
C GLN A 314 15.52 -16.60 1.17
N ILE A 315 15.01 -17.77 0.80
CA ILE A 315 13.65 -17.93 0.26
C ILE A 315 12.68 -18.15 1.42
N LYS A 316 12.07 -17.05 1.88
CA LYS A 316 10.94 -17.09 2.81
C LYS A 316 9.64 -17.24 2.03
N LEU A 317 8.83 -18.23 2.41
CA LEU A 317 7.50 -18.42 1.85
C LEU A 317 6.47 -17.78 2.80
N TYR A 318 5.59 -16.97 2.23
CA TYR A 318 4.53 -16.29 2.97
C TYR A 318 3.17 -16.77 2.45
N LYS A 319 2.17 -16.82 3.35
CA LYS A 319 0.77 -17.05 2.96
C LYS A 319 0.39 -16.00 1.92
N PRO A 320 0.04 -16.39 0.67
CA PRO A 320 -0.37 -15.42 -0.32
C PRO A 320 -1.63 -14.69 0.15
N ALA A 321 -1.61 -13.36 0.06
CA ALA A 321 -2.71 -12.52 0.53
C ALA A 321 -3.30 -11.69 -0.61
N LEU A 322 -4.63 -11.60 -0.62
CA LEU A 322 -5.40 -10.79 -1.55
C LEU A 322 -6.37 -9.95 -0.74
N ARG A 323 -6.28 -8.62 -0.89
CA ARG A 323 -7.10 -7.70 -0.10
C ARG A 323 -7.92 -6.79 -1.00
N LEU A 324 -9.22 -6.73 -0.75
CA LEU A 324 -10.15 -5.84 -1.42
C LEU A 324 -10.30 -4.53 -0.62
N HIS A 325 -9.99 -3.43 -1.28
CA HIS A 325 -10.26 -2.07 -0.82
C HIS A 325 -11.44 -1.53 -1.61
N TYR A 326 -12.57 -1.31 -0.93
CA TYR A 326 -13.77 -0.76 -1.55
C TYR A 326 -13.96 0.68 -1.13
N LYS A 327 -14.03 1.63 -2.07
CA LYS A 327 -14.08 3.07 -1.80
C LYS A 327 -15.08 3.76 -2.71
N ILE A 328 -15.57 4.94 -2.33
CA ILE A 328 -16.42 5.79 -3.18
C ILE A 328 -15.59 6.53 -4.23
N THR A 329 -14.41 7.02 -3.84
CA THR A 329 -13.50 7.75 -4.72
C THR A 329 -12.06 7.30 -4.52
N PRO A 330 -11.17 7.48 -5.52
CA PRO A 330 -9.75 7.16 -5.38
C PRO A 330 -9.06 7.93 -4.25
N LEU A 331 -9.55 9.14 -3.93
CA LEU A 331 -8.99 10.02 -2.90
C LEU A 331 -9.51 9.72 -1.49
N GLN A 332 -10.54 8.87 -1.36
CA GLN A 332 -11.09 8.52 -0.06
C GLN A 332 -10.03 7.78 0.77
N LYS A 333 -9.85 8.21 2.03
CA LYS A 333 -8.86 7.60 2.93
C LYS A 333 -9.37 6.27 3.48
N ASP A 334 -10.60 6.28 4.00
CA ASP A 334 -11.28 5.11 4.55
C ASP A 334 -11.86 4.18 3.48
N ASN A 335 -12.07 2.92 3.86
CA ASN A 335 -12.74 1.90 3.05
C ASN A 335 -14.20 1.76 3.50
N LEU A 336 -15.09 1.53 2.54
CA LEU A 336 -16.50 1.28 2.81
C LEU A 336 -16.67 -0.07 3.51
N PRO A 337 -17.50 -0.15 4.56
CA PRO A 337 -17.85 -1.42 5.17
C PRO A 337 -18.71 -2.26 4.20
N ILE A 338 -18.39 -3.55 4.10
CA ILE A 338 -19.17 -4.51 3.30
C ILE A 338 -19.83 -5.48 4.26
N TYR A 339 -21.14 -5.37 4.45
CA TYR A 339 -21.91 -6.28 5.32
C TYR A 339 -22.44 -7.50 4.57
N ARG A 340 -22.62 -7.34 3.26
CA ARG A 340 -23.17 -8.35 2.38
C ARG A 340 -22.50 -8.28 1.03
N LEU A 341 -22.17 -9.44 0.48
CA LEU A 341 -21.70 -9.57 -0.89
C LEU A 341 -22.30 -10.83 -1.52
N LYS A 342 -22.42 -10.82 -2.84
CA LYS A 342 -22.86 -12.01 -3.57
C LYS A 342 -21.66 -12.62 -4.29
N CYS A 343 -21.32 -13.85 -3.93
CA CYS A 343 -20.26 -14.64 -4.53
C CYS A 343 -20.89 -15.64 -5.51
N ASN A 344 -20.69 -15.41 -6.80
CA ASN A 344 -21.45 -16.00 -7.90
C ASN A 344 -22.96 -15.85 -7.66
N ASP A 345 -23.63 -16.94 -7.30
CA ASP A 345 -25.07 -17.02 -7.06
C ASP A 345 -25.42 -17.09 -5.56
N THR A 346 -24.40 -17.21 -4.70
CA THR A 346 -24.54 -17.36 -3.24
C THR A 346 -24.37 -16.02 -2.56
N ILE A 347 -25.27 -15.69 -1.63
CA ILE A 347 -25.16 -14.50 -0.78
C ILE A 347 -24.33 -14.85 0.46
N ILE A 348 -23.35 -14.00 0.76
CA ILE A 348 -22.57 -14.02 1.98
C ILE A 348 -22.92 -12.74 2.74
N GLU A 349 -23.40 -12.90 3.97
CA GLU A 349 -23.86 -11.80 4.81
C GLU A 349 -23.31 -11.98 6.22
N SER A 350 -22.98 -10.87 6.87
CA SER A 350 -22.51 -10.87 8.25
C SER A 350 -23.65 -11.18 9.23
N GLY A 351 -23.36 -11.98 10.26
CA GLY A 351 -24.35 -12.37 11.27
C GLY A 351 -24.52 -11.37 12.43
N ASP A 352 -23.57 -10.46 12.64
CA ASP A 352 -23.40 -9.74 13.93
C ASP A 352 -23.40 -8.20 13.79
N ASP A 353 -24.14 -7.64 12.83
CA ASP A 353 -24.15 -6.20 12.47
C ASP A 353 -22.76 -5.61 12.14
N MET A 354 -21.72 -6.45 12.05
CA MET A 354 -20.32 -6.10 11.78
C MET A 354 -20.00 -6.21 10.28
N PRO A 355 -19.11 -5.36 9.71
CA PRO A 355 -18.62 -5.58 8.35
C PRO A 355 -17.91 -6.93 8.23
N LEU A 356 -17.91 -7.52 7.03
CA LEU A 356 -17.14 -8.72 6.72
C LEU A 356 -15.63 -8.40 6.77
N ASP A 357 -14.88 -9.22 7.50
CA ASP A 357 -13.41 -9.12 7.56
C ASP A 357 -12.73 -9.85 6.40
N PHE A 358 -13.29 -11.00 5.98
CA PHE A 358 -12.80 -11.79 4.86
C PHE A 358 -13.89 -12.70 4.29
N ILE A 359 -13.66 -13.23 3.08
CA ILE A 359 -14.38 -14.39 2.55
C ILE A 359 -13.42 -15.51 2.16
N SER A 360 -13.85 -16.74 2.38
CA SER A 360 -13.13 -17.93 1.93
C SER A 360 -13.69 -18.40 0.60
N ILE A 361 -12.80 -18.64 -0.37
CA ILE A 361 -13.12 -19.13 -1.71
C ILE A 361 -12.38 -20.43 -1.91
N ASP A 362 -13.09 -21.53 -2.09
CA ASP A 362 -12.55 -22.81 -2.53
C ASP A 362 -12.47 -22.81 -4.07
N ILE A 363 -11.27 -22.98 -4.61
CA ILE A 363 -11.03 -22.92 -6.06
C ILE A 363 -11.86 -23.96 -6.81
N ALA A 364 -12.03 -25.18 -6.27
CA ALA A 364 -12.74 -26.24 -6.97
C ALA A 364 -14.26 -26.06 -6.90
N LYS A 365 -14.79 -25.51 -5.80
CA LYS A 365 -16.23 -25.39 -5.57
C LYS A 365 -16.80 -24.05 -6.00
N ASP A 366 -16.09 -22.98 -5.73
CA ASP A 366 -16.60 -21.60 -5.81
C ASP A 366 -16.13 -20.86 -7.07
N THR A 367 -15.26 -21.45 -7.90
CA THR A 367 -14.84 -20.86 -9.17
C THR A 367 -15.38 -21.65 -10.36
N LYS A 368 -15.60 -20.95 -11.48
CA LYS A 368 -16.04 -21.53 -12.75
C LYS A 368 -14.86 -21.54 -13.74
N ASP A 369 -14.83 -22.50 -14.67
CA ASP A 369 -13.85 -22.47 -15.75
C ASP A 369 -14.11 -21.28 -16.68
N LEU A 370 -13.06 -20.60 -17.15
CA LEU A 370 -13.21 -19.39 -17.96
C LEU A 370 -13.87 -19.65 -19.34
N HIS A 371 -13.97 -20.90 -19.79
CA HIS A 371 -14.80 -21.25 -20.95
C HIS A 371 -16.28 -21.47 -20.62
N ASP A 372 -16.63 -21.74 -19.35
CA ASP A 372 -18.00 -22.10 -18.93
C ASP A 372 -18.82 -20.85 -18.60
N ILE A 373 -18.92 -19.95 -19.57
CA ILE A 373 -19.53 -18.62 -19.42
C ILE A 373 -21.02 -18.57 -19.80
N HIS A 374 -21.62 -19.72 -20.17
CA HIS A 374 -22.98 -19.81 -20.72
C HIS A 374 -24.09 -19.24 -19.82
N ASN A 375 -23.83 -19.13 -18.51
CA ASN A 375 -24.79 -18.60 -17.53
C ASN A 375 -24.66 -17.08 -17.30
N LEU A 376 -23.73 -16.40 -17.97
CA LEU A 376 -23.58 -14.94 -17.91
C LEU A 376 -24.43 -14.28 -19.00
N ASP A 377 -24.67 -12.97 -18.91
CA ASP A 377 -25.35 -12.26 -20.00
C ASP A 377 -24.50 -12.29 -21.28
N LYS A 378 -25.17 -12.19 -22.43
CA LYS A 378 -24.54 -12.36 -23.75
C LYS A 378 -23.34 -11.43 -23.97
N ALA A 379 -23.39 -10.20 -23.46
CA ALA A 379 -22.29 -9.27 -23.66
C ALA A 379 -21.05 -9.67 -22.84
N LEU A 380 -21.25 -10.14 -21.60
CA LEU A 380 -20.17 -10.74 -20.81
C LEU A 380 -19.58 -11.98 -21.48
N GLN A 381 -20.42 -12.80 -22.11
CA GLN A 381 -19.94 -13.99 -22.82
C GLN A 381 -18.98 -13.64 -23.95
N ASP A 382 -19.32 -12.63 -24.77
CA ASP A 382 -18.48 -12.20 -25.89
C ASP A 382 -17.11 -11.68 -25.39
N ILE A 383 -17.13 -10.83 -24.35
CA ILE A 383 -15.91 -10.26 -23.75
C ILE A 383 -15.01 -11.38 -23.20
N LEU A 384 -15.56 -12.29 -22.40
CA LEU A 384 -14.77 -13.34 -21.77
C LEU A 384 -14.28 -14.38 -22.78
N SER A 385 -15.01 -14.61 -23.87
CA SER A 385 -14.55 -15.48 -24.96
C SER A 385 -13.31 -14.92 -25.65
N ILE A 386 -13.32 -13.61 -25.96
CA ILE A 386 -12.17 -12.91 -26.56
C ILE A 386 -11.00 -12.92 -25.58
N LEU A 387 -11.25 -12.56 -24.33
CA LEU A 387 -10.24 -12.55 -23.28
C LEU A 387 -9.59 -13.92 -23.11
N HIS A 388 -10.39 -14.98 -22.99
CA HIS A 388 -9.90 -16.35 -22.84
C HIS A 388 -9.05 -16.79 -24.05
N SER A 389 -9.45 -16.42 -25.26
CA SER A 389 -8.69 -16.70 -26.49
C SER A 389 -7.32 -16.00 -26.47
N ASN A 390 -7.29 -14.72 -26.12
CA ASN A 390 -6.05 -13.95 -26.01
C ASN A 390 -5.14 -14.50 -24.90
N LEU A 391 -5.72 -14.87 -23.75
CA LEU A 391 -5.00 -15.47 -22.63
C LEU A 391 -4.37 -16.82 -23.02
N LYS A 392 -5.07 -17.65 -23.80
CA LYS A 392 -4.51 -18.93 -24.31
C LYS A 392 -3.41 -18.74 -25.36
N GLN A 393 -3.47 -17.67 -26.14
CA GLN A 393 -2.42 -17.35 -27.10
C GLN A 393 -1.16 -16.84 -26.39
N SER A 394 -1.35 -15.97 -25.39
CA SER A 394 -0.25 -15.37 -24.63
C SER A 394 0.36 -16.32 -23.61
N PHE A 395 -0.46 -17.12 -22.92
CA PHE A 395 -0.02 -18.03 -21.86
C PHE A 395 -0.23 -19.48 -22.34
N MET A 396 0.84 -20.27 -22.40
CA MET A 396 0.82 -21.66 -22.87
C MET A 396 -0.08 -22.57 -21.99
N LYS A 397 -0.27 -23.84 -22.41
CA LYS A 397 -1.10 -24.89 -21.76
C LYS A 397 -0.78 -25.21 -20.28
N GLU A 398 0.16 -24.51 -19.67
CA GLU A 398 0.64 -24.72 -18.30
C GLU A 398 -0.23 -24.04 -17.23
N TYR A 399 -1.26 -23.30 -17.63
CA TYR A 399 -2.18 -22.59 -16.75
C TYR A 399 -3.59 -23.18 -16.75
N ILE A 400 -4.25 -23.09 -15.60
CA ILE A 400 -5.69 -23.28 -15.46
C ILE A 400 -6.32 -21.88 -15.40
N TYR A 401 -7.41 -21.69 -16.14
CA TYR A 401 -8.12 -20.42 -16.24
C TYR A 401 -9.45 -20.54 -15.51
N LYS A 402 -9.54 -19.94 -14.32
CA LYS A 402 -10.77 -19.91 -13.52
C LYS A 402 -11.28 -18.47 -13.41
N TYR A 403 -12.55 -18.31 -13.08
CA TYR A 403 -13.08 -17.02 -12.69
C TYR A 403 -14.06 -17.13 -11.52
N ILE A 404 -14.23 -16.02 -10.81
CA ILE A 404 -15.24 -15.84 -9.77
C ILE A 404 -15.87 -14.46 -9.90
N SER A 405 -17.18 -14.40 -9.72
CA SER A 405 -17.93 -13.15 -9.70
C SER A 405 -18.22 -12.72 -8.27
N LEU A 406 -17.85 -11.49 -7.93
CA LEU A 406 -18.16 -10.87 -6.66
C LEU A 406 -19.00 -9.62 -6.92
N GLN A 407 -20.26 -9.64 -6.48
CA GLN A 407 -21.14 -8.49 -6.61
C GLN A 407 -21.22 -7.74 -5.27
N LEU A 408 -20.93 -6.44 -5.34
CA LEU A 408 -20.88 -5.49 -4.23
C LEU A 408 -21.75 -4.29 -4.63
N ASP A 409 -22.88 -4.12 -3.97
CA ASP A 409 -23.92 -3.17 -4.35
C ASP A 409 -24.32 -3.32 -5.84
N SER A 410 -24.12 -2.25 -6.60
CA SER A 410 -24.33 -2.13 -8.05
C SER A 410 -23.15 -2.65 -8.88
N ASN A 411 -21.99 -2.88 -8.26
CA ASN A 411 -20.76 -3.22 -8.95
C ASN A 411 -20.56 -4.73 -8.99
N MET A 412 -20.01 -5.23 -10.10
CA MET A 412 -19.61 -6.62 -10.26
C MET A 412 -18.10 -6.65 -10.51
N LEU A 413 -17.36 -7.29 -9.60
CA LEU A 413 -15.96 -7.62 -9.79
C LEU A 413 -15.87 -9.05 -10.33
N LEU A 414 -15.44 -9.19 -11.57
CA LEU A 414 -15.05 -10.47 -12.13
C LEU A 414 -13.54 -10.67 -11.94
N LEU A 415 -13.20 -11.59 -11.04
CA LEU A 415 -11.82 -11.96 -10.77
C LEU A 415 -11.46 -13.17 -11.62
N ILE A 416 -10.49 -13.00 -12.51
CA ILE A 416 -10.02 -14.04 -13.43
C ILE A 416 -8.65 -14.51 -12.94
N LEU A 417 -8.49 -15.81 -12.77
CA LEU A 417 -7.34 -16.42 -12.14
C LEU A 417 -6.57 -17.27 -13.15
N LEU A 418 -5.31 -16.89 -13.40
CA LEU A 418 -4.33 -17.69 -14.09
C LEU A 418 -3.55 -18.51 -13.07
N ILE A 419 -3.88 -19.79 -12.93
CA ILE A 419 -3.28 -20.66 -11.92
C ILE A 419 -2.18 -21.51 -12.57
N PRO A 420 -0.89 -21.31 -12.21
CA PRO A 420 0.19 -22.17 -12.68
C PRO A 420 0.02 -23.60 -12.20
N GLN A 421 0.14 -24.57 -13.10
CA GLN A 421 0.00 -25.99 -12.77
C GLN A 421 1.26 -26.58 -12.10
N THR A 422 2.40 -25.90 -12.22
CA THR A 422 3.69 -26.35 -11.70
C THR A 422 4.29 -25.37 -10.71
N ILE A 423 4.89 -25.89 -9.65
CA ILE A 423 5.66 -25.09 -8.69
C ILE A 423 7.05 -24.81 -9.29
N PRO A 424 7.50 -23.53 -9.32
CA PRO A 424 8.86 -23.19 -9.74
C PRO A 424 9.92 -24.04 -9.04
N LYS A 425 10.96 -24.44 -9.77
CA LYS A 425 11.97 -25.39 -9.25
C LYS A 425 12.62 -24.90 -7.97
N VAL A 426 12.84 -23.59 -7.84
CA VAL A 426 13.44 -22.94 -6.67
C VAL A 426 12.64 -23.20 -5.39
N PHE A 427 11.32 -23.34 -5.51
CA PHE A 427 10.44 -23.51 -4.36
C PHE A 427 10.16 -24.98 -3.97
N LYS A 428 10.60 -25.96 -4.77
CA LYS A 428 10.18 -27.37 -4.59
C LYS A 428 10.58 -27.97 -3.24
N GLU A 429 11.77 -27.65 -2.73
CA GLU A 429 12.25 -28.18 -1.45
C GLU A 429 11.56 -27.50 -0.26
N VAL A 430 11.57 -26.16 -0.22
CA VAL A 430 10.90 -25.38 0.84
C VAL A 430 9.38 -25.62 0.89
N TYR A 431 8.75 -25.94 -0.25
CA TYR A 431 7.32 -26.28 -0.31
C TYR A 431 6.95 -27.56 0.45
N LYS A 432 7.88 -28.52 0.63
CA LYS A 432 7.58 -29.78 1.32
C LYS A 432 7.10 -29.56 2.75
N ASN A 433 7.64 -28.56 3.44
CA ASN A 433 7.32 -28.23 4.82
C ASN A 433 6.50 -26.94 4.96
N TYR A 434 5.98 -26.40 3.86
CA TYR A 434 5.20 -25.17 3.88
C TYR A 434 3.85 -25.39 4.59
N GLU A 435 3.54 -24.54 5.56
CA GLU A 435 2.32 -24.63 6.38
C GLU A 435 1.06 -24.36 5.55
N TYR A 436 1.08 -23.34 4.69
CA TYR A 436 -0.10 -22.86 3.96
C TYR A 436 -0.26 -23.45 2.56
N LYS A 437 -0.02 -24.76 2.40
CA LYS A 437 -0.07 -25.43 1.08
C LYS A 437 -1.38 -25.23 0.31
N ASP A 438 -2.51 -25.14 1.01
CA ASP A 438 -3.83 -24.92 0.39
C ASP A 438 -3.95 -23.54 -0.28
N TYR A 439 -3.18 -22.55 0.16
CA TYR A 439 -3.15 -21.21 -0.41
C TYR A 439 -2.17 -21.09 -1.60
N GLY A 440 -1.42 -22.15 -1.89
CA GLY A 440 -0.44 -22.19 -2.97
C GLY A 440 0.84 -21.39 -2.65
N ILE A 441 1.71 -21.28 -3.65
CA ILE A 441 3.03 -20.64 -3.51
C ILE A 441 3.27 -19.56 -4.58
N GLY A 442 3.92 -18.48 -4.16
CA GLY A 442 4.06 -17.25 -4.95
C GLY A 442 3.13 -16.17 -4.42
N ARG A 443 2.83 -15.16 -5.24
CA ARG A 443 1.95 -14.04 -4.87
C ARG A 443 0.96 -13.76 -5.98
N PHE A 444 -0.17 -13.18 -5.61
CA PHE A 444 -1.11 -12.63 -6.56
C PHE A 444 -0.48 -11.42 -7.28
N GLN A 445 -0.67 -11.33 -8.59
CA GLN A 445 -0.14 -10.23 -9.37
C GLN A 445 -1.09 -9.89 -10.52
N TYR A 446 -1.34 -8.61 -10.77
CA TYR A 446 -2.14 -8.18 -11.91
C TYR A 446 -1.49 -8.56 -13.23
N VAL A 447 -2.31 -9.05 -14.15
CA VAL A 447 -1.99 -9.08 -15.58
C VAL A 447 -2.65 -7.87 -16.21
N TYR A 448 -1.97 -6.72 -16.10
CA TYR A 448 -2.57 -5.41 -16.38
C TYR A 448 -3.18 -5.28 -17.78
N GLU A 449 -2.61 -5.94 -18.79
CA GLU A 449 -3.13 -5.95 -20.17
C GLU A 449 -4.50 -6.63 -20.31
N TYR A 450 -4.89 -7.46 -19.34
CA TYR A 450 -6.15 -8.18 -19.31
C TYR A 450 -7.04 -7.73 -18.14
N CYS A 451 -6.87 -6.48 -17.71
CA CYS A 451 -7.72 -5.84 -16.71
C CYS A 451 -8.47 -4.66 -17.33
N ASP A 452 -9.76 -4.57 -17.10
CA ASP A 452 -10.59 -3.50 -17.68
C ASP A 452 -11.82 -3.20 -16.82
N THR A 453 -12.53 -2.14 -17.16
CA THR A 453 -13.79 -1.72 -16.53
C THR A 453 -14.82 -1.40 -17.61
N ILE A 454 -16.03 -1.95 -17.47
CA ILE A 454 -17.17 -1.65 -18.32
C ILE A 454 -18.26 -1.02 -17.47
N VAL A 455 -18.62 0.21 -17.81
CA VAL A 455 -19.72 0.93 -17.18
C VAL A 455 -20.98 0.72 -18.01
N ARG A 456 -22.06 0.22 -17.39
CA ARG A 456 -23.39 0.07 -18.00
C ARG A 456 -24.43 0.73 -17.13
N GLU A 457 -24.97 1.89 -17.52
CA GLU A 457 -26.03 2.64 -16.83
C GLU A 457 -25.96 2.63 -15.29
N LYS A 458 -26.47 1.57 -14.64
CA LYS A 458 -26.53 1.40 -13.17
C LYS A 458 -25.57 0.34 -12.59
N ARG A 459 -24.71 -0.29 -13.40
CA ARG A 459 -23.78 -1.36 -12.99
C ARG A 459 -22.41 -1.16 -13.63
N THR A 460 -21.38 -1.10 -12.79
CA THR A 460 -19.98 -1.15 -13.24
C THR A 460 -19.47 -2.58 -13.11
N ILE A 461 -18.94 -3.13 -14.20
CA ILE A 461 -18.34 -4.46 -14.23
C ILE A 461 -16.82 -4.29 -14.38
N LEU A 462 -16.07 -4.74 -13.38
CA LEU A 462 -14.61 -4.69 -13.38
C LEU A 462 -14.06 -6.09 -13.63
N TYR A 463 -13.22 -6.22 -14.64
CA TYR A 463 -12.49 -7.46 -14.91
C TYR A 463 -11.07 -7.29 -14.41
N LYS A 464 -10.68 -8.11 -13.44
CA LYS A 464 -9.31 -8.13 -12.92
C LYS A 464 -8.73 -9.51 -13.15
N THR A 465 -7.76 -9.59 -14.06
CA THR A 465 -7.01 -10.82 -14.33
C THR A 465 -5.76 -10.85 -13.47
N LEU A 466 -5.59 -11.92 -12.71
CA LEU A 466 -4.48 -12.13 -11.79
C LEU A 466 -3.70 -13.39 -12.17
N TYR A 467 -2.37 -13.31 -12.11
CA TYR A 467 -1.57 -14.49 -11.78
C TYR A 467 -1.90 -14.89 -10.35
N ALA A 468 -2.30 -16.15 -10.17
CA ALA A 468 -2.55 -16.74 -8.87
C ALA A 468 -1.33 -17.58 -8.41
N PRO A 469 -1.17 -17.80 -7.10
CA PRO A 469 -0.18 -18.72 -6.56
C PRO A 469 -0.28 -20.13 -7.20
N ALA A 470 0.87 -20.75 -7.44
CA ALA A 470 0.93 -22.10 -8.01
C ALA A 470 0.31 -23.11 -7.04
N LYS A 471 -0.45 -24.08 -7.57
CA LYS A 471 -1.18 -25.10 -6.79
C LYS A 471 -2.20 -24.56 -5.77
N ILE A 472 -2.69 -23.33 -5.93
CA ILE A 472 -3.71 -22.77 -5.06
C ILE A 472 -4.99 -23.62 -5.06
N LYS A 473 -5.58 -23.80 -3.88
CA LYS A 473 -6.87 -24.47 -3.66
C LYS A 473 -7.86 -23.59 -2.89
N LYS A 474 -7.37 -22.64 -2.10
CA LYS A 474 -8.17 -21.71 -1.31
C LYS A 474 -7.65 -20.29 -1.47
N ILE A 475 -8.56 -19.33 -1.56
CA ILE A 475 -8.27 -17.90 -1.43
C ILE A 475 -9.00 -17.41 -0.18
N GLU A 476 -8.29 -16.68 0.66
CA GLU A 476 -8.90 -15.84 1.68
C GLU A 476 -8.83 -14.41 1.15
N LEU A 477 -9.97 -13.90 0.70
CA LEU A 477 -10.08 -12.52 0.24
C LEU A 477 -10.39 -11.66 1.46
N GLU A 478 -9.38 -10.96 1.94
CA GLU A 478 -9.50 -10.01 3.05
C GLU A 478 -10.24 -8.76 2.55
N ILE A 479 -11.13 -8.22 3.38
CA ILE A 479 -11.94 -7.04 3.06
C ILE A 479 -11.48 -5.90 3.97
N ALA A 480 -11.05 -4.78 3.38
CA ALA A 480 -10.66 -3.60 4.15
C ALA A 480 -11.91 -2.81 4.58
N SER A 481 -11.92 -2.30 5.81
CA SER A 481 -13.02 -1.49 6.36
C SER A 481 -12.51 -0.29 7.15
N GLY A 482 -13.14 0.87 7.03
CA GLY A 482 -12.73 2.08 7.74
C GLY A 482 -11.29 2.50 7.42
N LEU A 483 -10.57 3.05 8.40
CA LEU A 483 -9.17 3.47 8.28
C LEU A 483 -8.17 2.31 8.38
N ASP A 484 -8.58 1.07 8.15
CA ASP A 484 -7.74 -0.10 8.29
C ASP A 484 -6.43 0.02 7.49
N SER A 485 -5.35 0.26 8.24
CA SER A 485 -3.96 0.31 7.79
C SER A 485 -3.23 -1.03 7.99
N MET A 486 -3.89 -2.05 8.56
CA MET A 486 -3.24 -3.22 9.19
C MET A 486 -2.62 -4.21 8.17
N ILE A 487 -2.84 -4.02 6.87
CA ILE A 487 -2.30 -4.90 5.81
C ILE A 487 -1.45 -4.12 4.81
N GLU A 488 -1.17 -2.83 5.04
CA GLU A 488 -0.34 -2.07 4.10
C GLU A 488 1.11 -2.58 4.01
N GLU A 489 1.57 -3.37 4.99
CA GLU A 489 2.98 -3.76 5.13
C GLU A 489 3.27 -5.26 4.97
N ARG A 490 2.25 -6.12 4.81
CA ARG A 490 2.52 -7.57 4.62
C ARG A 490 3.20 -7.80 3.28
N GLU A 491 4.44 -8.29 3.32
CA GLU A 491 5.21 -8.61 2.12
C GLU A 491 4.45 -9.62 1.24
N GLY A 492 4.20 -9.27 -0.02
CA GLY A 492 3.53 -10.14 -0.98
C GLY A 492 1.99 -10.10 -0.98
N ALA A 493 1.36 -9.20 -0.22
CA ALA A 493 -0.08 -8.97 -0.31
C ALA A 493 -0.46 -8.12 -1.54
N LEU A 494 -1.43 -8.57 -2.34
CA LEU A 494 -1.97 -7.78 -3.45
C LEU A 494 -3.17 -6.95 -2.98
N LYS A 495 -3.05 -5.62 -3.07
CA LYS A 495 -4.15 -4.68 -2.85
C LYS A 495 -4.98 -4.54 -4.14
N MET A 496 -6.26 -4.83 -4.04
CA MET A 496 -7.24 -4.59 -5.11
C MET A 496 -8.14 -3.41 -4.74
N LEU A 497 -8.03 -2.32 -5.49
CA LEU A 497 -8.88 -1.15 -5.32
C LEU A 497 -10.11 -1.24 -6.22
N LEU A 498 -11.30 -1.13 -5.62
CA LEU A 498 -12.58 -1.05 -6.28
C LEU A 498 -13.26 0.27 -5.90
N ILE A 499 -13.63 1.06 -6.90
CA ILE A 499 -14.29 2.36 -6.74
C ILE A 499 -15.78 2.20 -7.04
N ASN A 500 -16.63 2.61 -6.10
CA ASN A 500 -18.07 2.65 -6.25
C ASN A 500 -18.49 3.92 -6.97
N GLU A 501 -18.57 3.83 -8.30
CA GLU A 501 -18.95 4.96 -9.16
C GLU A 501 -20.42 5.38 -8.99
N THR A 502 -21.30 4.53 -8.43
CA THR A 502 -22.73 4.87 -8.27
C THR A 502 -23.02 5.92 -7.20
N TYR A 503 -22.08 6.19 -6.28
CA TYR A 503 -22.21 7.29 -5.32
C TYR A 503 -21.92 8.68 -5.93
N GLN A 504 -21.27 8.74 -7.09
CA GLN A 504 -21.08 10.01 -7.82
C GLN A 504 -22.42 10.55 -8.33
N TYR A 505 -23.35 9.67 -8.71
CA TYR A 505 -24.67 10.02 -9.26
C TYR A 505 -25.75 10.34 -8.22
N LYS A 506 -25.51 10.10 -6.92
CA LYS A 506 -26.55 10.22 -5.87
C LYS A 506 -26.43 11.44 -4.96
N ARG A 507 -25.50 12.37 -5.22
CA ARG A 507 -25.28 13.53 -4.34
C ARG A 507 -25.97 14.84 -4.75
N GLU A 508 -26.68 14.89 -5.87
CA GLU A 508 -27.44 16.10 -6.22
C GLU A 508 -28.90 16.11 -5.74
N ASP A 509 -29.48 14.97 -5.36
CA ASP A 509 -30.85 14.95 -4.82
C ASP A 509 -30.95 14.11 -3.55
N THR A 510 -30.89 14.75 -2.39
CA THR A 510 -31.61 14.28 -1.19
C THR A 510 -31.70 15.39 -0.14
N GLN A 511 -32.66 16.30 -0.34
CA GLN A 511 -33.56 16.65 0.76
C GLN A 511 -34.81 15.75 0.65
N ALA A 512 -35.17 15.13 1.78
CA ALA A 512 -36.40 14.39 2.08
C ALA A 512 -36.60 12.94 1.56
N ASN A 513 -36.85 12.06 2.54
CA ASN A 513 -37.46 10.71 2.44
C ASN A 513 -39.00 10.84 2.29
N PRO A 514 -39.79 9.76 2.07
CA PRO A 514 -39.71 8.72 1.02
C PRO A 514 -41.12 8.42 0.41
N LEU A 515 -41.29 8.17 -0.90
CA LEU A 515 -42.41 7.33 -1.38
C LEU A 515 -42.29 6.88 -2.85
N HIS A 516 -42.71 5.62 -3.05
CA HIS A 516 -43.08 4.85 -4.25
C HIS A 516 -43.25 5.51 -5.64
N THR A 517 -42.86 4.69 -6.64
CA THR A 517 -43.36 4.57 -8.04
C THR A 517 -43.04 5.74 -8.97
N THR A 518 -42.66 5.61 -10.24
CA THR A 518 -42.80 4.56 -11.27
C THR A 518 -41.87 4.96 -12.43
N ASP A 519 -41.44 4.00 -13.24
CA ASP A 519 -40.70 4.24 -14.49
C ASP A 519 -41.39 5.27 -15.40
N LYS A 520 -40.63 6.27 -15.86
CA LYS A 520 -40.80 6.92 -17.17
C LYS A 520 -39.44 7.36 -17.69
N GLU A 521 -39.15 6.98 -18.92
CA GLU A 521 -38.02 7.42 -19.73
C GLU A 521 -37.91 8.95 -19.74
N SER A 522 -36.69 9.49 -19.58
CA SER A 522 -36.37 10.83 -20.06
C SER A 522 -34.96 10.88 -20.63
N LYS A 523 -34.88 11.07 -21.95
CA LYS A 523 -33.78 11.78 -22.60
C LYS A 523 -33.66 13.18 -21.97
N ASP A 524 -32.49 13.80 -22.10
CA ASP A 524 -32.20 15.22 -21.84
C ASP A 524 -31.61 15.59 -20.47
N SER A 525 -30.47 15.01 -20.08
CA SER A 525 -29.62 15.60 -19.03
C SER A 525 -28.47 16.41 -19.64
N LYS A 526 -28.41 17.71 -19.35
CA LYS A 526 -27.28 18.61 -19.67
C LYS A 526 -26.00 18.14 -18.97
N ALA A 527 -24.90 18.06 -19.70
CA ALA A 527 -23.61 17.65 -19.14
C ALA A 527 -22.42 18.38 -19.81
N ILE A 528 -21.35 18.61 -19.04
CA ILE A 528 -20.04 19.03 -19.57
C ILE A 528 -19.21 17.77 -19.79
N LEU A 529 -18.80 17.53 -21.04
CA LEU A 529 -18.07 16.33 -21.45
C LEU A 529 -16.55 16.49 -21.29
N GLU A 530 -16.04 17.70 -21.49
CA GLU A 530 -14.60 17.96 -21.51
C GLU A 530 -14.32 19.44 -21.24
N ILE A 531 -13.28 19.74 -20.46
CA ILE A 531 -12.73 21.10 -20.31
C ILE A 531 -11.22 21.02 -20.56
N TYR A 532 -10.69 21.88 -21.43
CA TYR A 532 -9.26 21.96 -21.68
C TYR A 532 -8.81 23.36 -22.08
N PHE A 533 -7.51 23.61 -21.95
CA PHE A 533 -6.88 24.84 -22.40
C PHE A 533 -6.14 24.65 -23.73
N SER A 534 -6.02 25.73 -24.49
CA SER A 534 -5.18 25.81 -25.68
C SER A 534 -4.44 27.14 -25.71
N TYR A 535 -3.42 27.30 -26.53
CA TYR A 535 -2.70 28.57 -26.71
C TYR A 535 -2.60 28.97 -28.18
N GLY A 536 -2.36 30.26 -28.42
CA GLY A 536 -2.28 30.87 -29.75
C GLY A 536 -3.60 30.94 -30.53
N GLU A 537 -3.58 31.63 -31.68
CA GLU A 537 -4.74 31.77 -32.58
C GLU A 537 -5.17 30.42 -33.19
N ASP A 538 -4.21 29.51 -33.39
CA ASP A 538 -4.45 28.15 -33.91
C ASP A 538 -5.05 27.18 -32.87
N LYS A 539 -5.27 27.63 -31.62
CA LYS A 539 -5.89 26.85 -30.53
C LYS A 539 -5.20 25.51 -30.30
N ILE A 540 -3.88 25.52 -30.22
CA ILE A 540 -3.08 24.32 -29.97
C ILE A 540 -3.32 23.83 -28.54
N ARG A 541 -3.84 22.61 -28.39
CA ARG A 541 -4.24 22.04 -27.10
C ARG A 541 -3.07 21.84 -26.15
N LEU A 542 -3.26 22.21 -24.89
CA LEU A 542 -2.31 22.02 -23.79
C LEU A 542 -2.51 20.66 -23.13
N ASN A 543 -1.42 19.92 -22.90
CA ASN A 543 -1.46 18.57 -22.32
C ASN A 543 -1.24 18.56 -20.80
N GLU A 544 -0.31 19.37 -20.25
CA GLU A 544 -0.07 19.44 -18.79
C GLU A 544 0.44 20.83 -18.33
N THR A 545 1.60 21.29 -18.81
CA THR A 545 2.20 22.58 -18.42
C THR A 545 2.53 23.46 -19.63
N SER A 546 2.08 24.72 -19.63
CA SER A 546 2.44 25.73 -20.65
C SER A 546 3.49 26.70 -20.11
N ARG A 547 4.46 27.09 -20.95
CA ARG A 547 5.34 28.26 -20.68
C ARG A 547 4.74 29.57 -21.19
N HIS A 548 3.62 29.50 -21.91
CA HIS A 548 2.88 30.64 -22.41
C HIS A 548 1.79 30.99 -21.40
N SER A 549 1.86 32.19 -20.81
CA SER A 549 0.84 32.73 -19.89
C SER A 549 -0.03 33.81 -20.55
N GLN A 550 0.34 34.23 -21.76
CA GLN A 550 -0.43 35.10 -22.64
C GLN A 550 -1.09 34.19 -23.69
N ASP A 551 -2.24 34.61 -24.23
CA ASP A 551 -2.97 33.92 -25.31
C ASP A 551 -3.67 32.56 -25.02
N ILE A 552 -3.91 32.25 -23.73
CA ILE A 552 -4.61 31.01 -23.36
C ILE A 552 -6.11 31.11 -23.64
N ASN A 553 -6.66 30.11 -24.32
CA ASN A 553 -8.09 29.93 -24.56
C ASN A 553 -8.63 28.76 -23.72
N LEU A 554 -9.83 28.91 -23.17
CA LEU A 554 -10.58 27.87 -22.47
C LEU A 554 -11.61 27.25 -23.41
N HIS A 555 -11.65 25.92 -23.48
CA HIS A 555 -12.62 25.15 -24.27
C HIS A 555 -13.45 24.27 -23.35
N ILE A 556 -14.76 24.27 -23.56
CA ILE A 556 -15.74 23.47 -22.83
C ILE A 556 -16.60 22.74 -23.85
N LYS A 557 -16.56 21.41 -23.86
CA LYS A 557 -17.48 20.60 -24.68
C LYS A 557 -18.66 20.18 -23.83
N THR A 558 -19.86 20.30 -24.39
CA THR A 558 -21.11 20.06 -23.69
C THR A 558 -21.99 19.07 -24.42
N GLN A 559 -23.04 18.59 -23.74
CA GLN A 559 -24.09 17.76 -24.28
C GLN A 559 -25.42 18.20 -23.67
N GLY A 560 -26.47 18.25 -24.49
CA GLY A 560 -27.82 18.60 -24.03
C GLY A 560 -28.06 20.08 -23.76
N TYR A 561 -27.09 20.95 -24.05
CA TYR A 561 -27.24 22.41 -23.98
C TYR A 561 -27.79 22.95 -25.31
N GLU A 562 -28.59 24.00 -25.25
CA GLU A 562 -29.16 24.65 -26.42
C GLU A 562 -28.17 25.66 -27.05
N GLU A 563 -28.31 25.88 -28.36
CA GLU A 563 -27.53 26.88 -29.08
C GLU A 563 -27.83 28.28 -28.52
N GLY A 564 -26.78 29.02 -28.12
CA GLY A 564 -26.92 30.33 -27.47
C GLY A 564 -27.12 30.28 -25.95
N GLU A 565 -27.20 29.09 -25.34
CA GLU A 565 -27.28 28.95 -23.89
C GLU A 565 -26.00 29.45 -23.20
N ARG A 566 -26.14 30.06 -22.02
CA ARG A 566 -25.00 30.64 -21.27
C ARG A 566 -24.54 29.71 -20.14
N LEU A 567 -23.22 29.54 -20.06
CA LEU A 567 -22.53 28.95 -18.92
C LEU A 567 -21.95 30.07 -18.05
N ASP A 568 -22.28 30.06 -16.76
CA ASP A 568 -21.61 30.89 -15.76
C ASP A 568 -20.42 30.10 -15.19
N LEU A 569 -19.22 30.71 -15.20
CA LEU A 569 -17.97 30.04 -14.89
C LEU A 569 -17.22 30.80 -13.80
N THR A 570 -16.82 30.06 -12.75
CA THR A 570 -15.92 30.55 -11.71
C THR A 570 -14.51 30.00 -11.95
N LEU A 571 -13.54 30.87 -12.17
CA LEU A 571 -12.15 30.53 -12.44
C LEU A 571 -11.26 30.95 -11.26
N GLU A 572 -10.31 30.12 -10.86
CA GLU A 572 -9.29 30.46 -9.87
C GLU A 572 -7.91 30.53 -10.54
N PHE A 573 -7.23 31.67 -10.41
CA PHE A 573 -5.88 31.86 -10.94
C PHE A 573 -5.04 32.66 -9.95
N GLN A 574 -3.86 32.13 -9.59
CA GLN A 574 -2.93 32.73 -8.61
C GLN A 574 -3.61 33.09 -7.25
N GLY A 575 -4.52 32.25 -6.77
CA GLY A 575 -5.22 32.44 -5.50
C GLY A 575 -6.31 33.53 -5.52
N LYS A 576 -6.69 34.01 -6.71
CA LYS A 576 -7.82 34.93 -6.92
C LYS A 576 -8.91 34.24 -7.74
N THR A 577 -10.16 34.50 -7.37
CA THR A 577 -11.34 33.95 -8.05
C THR A 577 -12.00 35.00 -8.94
N TYR A 578 -12.39 34.61 -10.15
CA TYR A 578 -13.03 35.48 -11.14
C TYR A 578 -14.26 34.81 -11.74
N GLN A 579 -15.28 35.60 -12.08
CA GLN A 579 -16.49 35.12 -12.75
C GLN A 579 -16.45 35.54 -14.22
N THR A 580 -16.77 34.62 -15.11
CA THR A 580 -16.93 34.89 -16.55
C THR A 580 -18.09 34.07 -17.10
N THR A 581 -18.50 34.36 -18.34
CA THR A 581 -19.58 33.62 -18.99
C THR A 581 -19.14 33.13 -20.36
N ALA A 582 -19.59 31.94 -20.76
CA ALA A 582 -19.40 31.41 -22.10
C ALA A 582 -20.75 31.12 -22.74
N THR A 583 -20.87 31.35 -24.04
CA THR A 583 -22.08 31.00 -24.80
C THR A 583 -21.83 29.72 -25.57
N ILE A 584 -22.78 28.78 -25.49
CA ILE A 584 -22.74 27.52 -26.23
C ILE A 584 -22.99 27.79 -27.71
N ARG A 585 -22.09 27.25 -28.54
CA ARG A 585 -22.22 27.11 -29.98
C ARG A 585 -21.73 25.74 -30.42
N ASP A 586 -22.54 25.02 -31.18
CA ASP A 586 -22.21 23.68 -31.69
C ASP A 586 -21.78 22.69 -30.58
N ASN A 587 -22.52 22.67 -29.45
CA ASN A 587 -22.18 21.87 -28.26
C ASN A 587 -20.81 22.21 -27.65
N GLN A 588 -20.29 23.42 -27.88
CA GLN A 588 -19.02 23.89 -27.34
C GLN A 588 -19.11 25.33 -26.85
N ALA A 589 -18.32 25.66 -25.86
CA ALA A 589 -18.08 27.03 -25.41
C ALA A 589 -16.58 27.30 -25.47
N ILE A 590 -16.17 28.40 -26.11
CA ILE A 590 -14.77 28.79 -26.19
C ILE A 590 -14.62 30.23 -25.70
N ILE A 591 -13.78 30.43 -24.68
CA ILE A 591 -13.35 31.75 -24.22
C ILE A 591 -11.93 31.97 -24.70
N LEU A 592 -11.75 32.96 -25.58
CA LEU A 592 -10.42 33.32 -26.09
C LEU A 592 -9.71 34.23 -25.11
N ASN A 593 -8.40 34.05 -24.94
CA ASN A 593 -7.57 34.85 -24.05
C ASN A 593 -8.18 34.99 -22.64
N VAL A 594 -8.57 33.87 -22.03
CA VAL A 594 -9.36 33.78 -20.78
C VAL A 594 -8.72 34.54 -19.60
N PHE A 595 -7.42 34.84 -19.68
CA PHE A 595 -6.69 35.61 -18.67
C PHE A 595 -6.36 37.06 -19.09
N ASN A 596 -6.58 37.50 -20.34
CA ASN A 596 -6.31 38.89 -20.76
C ASN A 596 -7.40 39.87 -20.32
N GLU A 597 -8.62 39.40 -20.02
CA GLU A 597 -9.62 40.26 -19.36
C GLU A 597 -9.20 40.65 -17.94
N LEU A 598 -8.23 39.95 -17.35
CA LEU A 598 -7.71 40.19 -16.00
C LEU A 598 -6.62 41.29 -15.94
N SER A 599 -6.14 41.79 -17.09
CA SER A 599 -5.10 42.84 -17.15
C SER A 599 -5.61 44.27 -17.37
N LYS A 600 -6.93 44.48 -17.38
CA LYS A 600 -7.54 45.83 -17.54
C LYS A 600 -7.97 46.50 -16.22
N GLU A 601 -7.81 45.83 -15.08
CA GLU A 601 -8.06 46.39 -13.74
C GLU A 601 -6.77 46.47 -12.91
N GLN A 602 -5.71 47.06 -13.47
CA GLN A 602 -4.57 47.58 -12.70
C GLN A 602 -4.56 49.10 -12.73
#